data_AF-A0A5S3XEX6-F1
#
_entry.id   AF-A0A5S3XEX6-F1
#
_cell.length_a   1.000
_cell.length_b   1.000
_cell.length_c   1.000
_cell.angle_alpha   90.00
_cell.angle_beta   90.00
_cell.angle_gamma   90.00
#
_symmetry.space_group_name_H-M   'P 1'
#
loop_
_entity.id
_entity.type
_entity.pdbx_description
1 polymer ?
#
loop_
_entity_poly.entity_id
_entity_poly.type
_entity_poly.pdbx_seq_one_letter_code
_entity_poly.pdbx_strand_id
1 'polypeptide(L)' 'MIKDSQMQHILVSDNRIAELAGEAQLHCLPKITLHDSWQMETVYPAQGAYVIYTSGSTGNP' A
#
# COMPACT_ATOMS: atom_id res chain seq x y z
N MET A 1 3.31 -10.38 -2.82
CA MET A 1 2.73 -9.03 -2.62
C MET A 1 3.55 -8.18 -1.65
N ILE A 2 3.37 -8.21 -0.31
CA ILE A 2 3.99 -7.18 0.58
C ILE A 2 5.50 -7.05 0.37
N LYS A 3 6.28 -8.12 0.56
CA LYS A 3 7.74 -8.11 0.33
C LYS A 3 8.15 -7.76 -1.11
N ASP A 4 7.40 -8.26 -2.09
CA ASP A 4 7.72 -8.16 -3.51
C ASP A 4 7.44 -6.76 -4.08
N SER A 5 6.36 -6.12 -3.62
CA SER A 5 5.90 -4.81 -4.09
C SER A 5 6.80 -3.64 -3.73
N GLN A 6 7.73 -3.84 -2.77
CA GLN A 6 8.59 -2.78 -2.23
C GLN A 6 7.81 -1.55 -1.69
N MET A 7 6.53 -1.72 -1.35
CA MET A 7 5.71 -0.64 -0.79
C MET A 7 6.28 -0.18 0.57
N GLN A 8 6.35 1.13 0.76
CA GLN A 8 6.87 1.72 2.01
C GLN A 8 5.76 1.97 3.05
N HIS A 9 4.51 2.02 2.60
CA HIS A 9 3.36 2.32 3.44
C HIS A 9 2.23 1.32 3.20
N ILE A 10 1.62 0.85 4.27
CA ILE A 10 0.47 -0.04 4.25
C ILE A 10 -0.66 0.61 5.02
N LEU A 11 -1.81 0.81 4.38
CA LEU A 11 -3.01 1.34 5.02
C LEU A 11 -4.00 0.21 5.31
N VAL A 12 -4.44 0.10 6.57
CA VAL A 12 -5.32 -0.98 7.05
C VAL A 12 -6.43 -0.46 7.96
N SER A 13 -7.51 -1.22 8.09
CA SER A 13 -8.58 -0.90 9.05
C SER A 13 -8.19 -1.18 10.49
N ASP A 14 -7.30 -2.14 10.74
CA ASP A 14 -6.78 -2.51 12.05
C ASP A 14 -5.40 -3.19 11.94
N ASN A 15 -4.75 -3.44 13.09
CA ASN A 15 -3.36 -3.89 13.14
C ASN A 15 -3.18 -5.42 13.00
N ARG A 16 -4.18 -6.17 12.53
CA ARG A 16 -4.10 -7.65 12.47
C ARG A 16 -2.96 -8.19 11.60
N ILE A 17 -2.46 -7.40 10.65
CA ILE A 17 -1.36 -7.80 9.76
C ILE A 17 -0.02 -7.16 10.12
N ALA A 18 0.13 -6.61 11.33
CA ALA A 18 1.35 -5.91 11.72
C ALA A 18 2.62 -6.77 11.56
N GLU A 19 2.53 -8.05 11.87
CA GLU A 19 3.64 -9.00 11.71
C GLU A 19 4.01 -9.26 10.23
N LEU A 20 3.09 -9.01 9.30
CA LEU A 20 3.30 -9.18 7.86
C LEU A 20 3.84 -7.93 7.17
N ALA A 21 3.84 -6.78 7.87
CA ALA A 21 4.23 -5.49 7.28
C ALA A 21 5.73 -5.42 6.93
N GLY A 22 6.57 -6.23 7.57
CA GLY A 22 8.01 -6.19 7.38
C GLY A 22 8.57 -4.81 7.73
N GLU A 23 9.25 -4.18 6.77
CA GLU A 23 9.84 -2.84 6.92
C GLU A 23 8.86 -1.71 6.55
N ALA A 24 7.69 -2.03 6.00
CA ALA A 24 6.71 -1.02 5.61
C ALA A 24 6.04 -0.40 6.84
N GLN A 25 5.80 0.91 6.77
CA GLN A 25 5.08 1.62 7.82
C GLN A 25 3.59 1.29 7.76
N LEU A 26 3.06 0.72 8.84
CA LEU A 26 1.65 0.40 8.96
C LEU A 26 0.84 1.61 9.49
N HIS A 27 -0.18 1.99 8.74
CA HIS A 27 -1.12 3.05 9.09
C HIS A 27 -2.51 2.45 9.32
N CYS A 28 -3.06 2.66 10.51
CA CYS A 28 -4.41 2.23 10.84
C CYS A 28 -5.39 3.37 10.52
N LEU A 29 -6.18 3.21 9.46
CA LEU A 29 -7.04 4.25 8.90
C LEU A 29 -7.95 4.93 9.96
N PRO A 30 -8.63 4.22 10.87
CA PRO A 30 -9.44 4.86 11.92
C PRO A 30 -8.65 5.72 12.92
N LYS A 31 -7.33 5.60 12.94
CA LYS A 31 -6.42 6.36 13.82
C LYS A 31 -5.70 7.50 13.11
N ILE A 32 -5.90 7.65 11.79
CA ILE A 32 -5.28 8.74 11.02
C ILE A 32 -6.11 10.00 11.24
N THR A 33 -5.47 11.04 11.77
CA THR A 33 -6.03 12.39 11.76
C THR A 33 -6.03 12.91 10.33
N LEU A 34 -7.22 13.13 9.77
CA LEU A 34 -7.37 13.75 8.46
C LEU A 34 -7.24 15.27 8.58
N HIS A 35 -6.68 15.88 7.54
CA HIS A 35 -6.61 17.33 7.40
C HIS A 35 -7.48 17.75 6.21
N ASP A 36 -8.20 18.86 6.34
CA ASP A 36 -9.12 19.35 5.30
C ASP A 36 -8.39 19.92 4.07
N SER A 37 -7.07 20.13 4.19
CA SER A 37 -6.22 20.62 3.11
C SER A 37 -5.41 19.47 2.50
N TRP A 38 -5.69 19.17 1.23
CA TRP A 38 -4.87 18.31 0.39
C TRP A 38 -4.35 19.11 -0.80
N GLN A 39 -3.07 18.91 -1.13
CA GLN A 39 -2.47 19.47 -2.33
C GLN A 39 -2.23 18.35 -3.33
N MET A 40 -2.70 18.56 -4.55
CA MET A 40 -2.45 17.63 -5.65
C MET A 40 -1.00 17.74 -6.10
N GLU A 41 -0.28 16.62 -6.02
CA GLU A 41 1.03 16.48 -6.62
C GLU A 41 0.93 16.33 -8.14
N THR A 42 1.98 16.74 -8.86
CA THR A 42 2.04 16.55 -10.32
C THR A 42 2.26 15.07 -10.63
N VAL A 43 1.36 14.48 -11.42
CA VAL A 43 1.46 13.10 -11.91
C VAL A 43 1.59 13.05 -13.43
N TYR A 44 2.23 12.01 -13.96
CA TYR A 44 2.50 11.83 -15.38
C TYR A 44 1.85 10.54 -15.91
N PRO A 45 1.37 10.49 -17.16
CA PRO A 45 0.67 9.32 -17.72
C PRO A 45 1.47 8.00 -17.68
N ALA A 46 2.80 8.08 -17.67
CA ALA A 46 3.68 6.91 -17.61
C ALA A 46 3.90 6.36 -16.20
N GLN A 47 3.37 7.01 -15.15
CA GLN A 47 3.47 6.50 -13.78
C GLN A 47 2.46 5.37 -13.54
N GLY A 48 2.88 4.34 -12.82
CA GLY A 48 1.99 3.24 -12.44
C GLY A 48 0.88 3.71 -11.51
N ALA A 49 -0.38 3.42 -11.86
CA ALA A 49 -1.53 3.73 -11.01
C ALA A 49 -1.85 2.60 -10.01
N TYR A 50 -1.60 1.35 -10.40
CA TYR A 50 -1.82 0.17 -9.56
C TYR A 50 -0.91 -0.98 -9.99
N VAL A 51 -0.67 -1.90 -9.05
CA VAL A 51 -0.07 -3.22 -9.30
C VAL A 51 -1.06 -4.26 -8.80
N ILE A 52 -1.45 -5.19 -9.67
CA ILE A 52 -2.36 -6.28 -9.34
C ILE A 52 -1.59 -7.58 -9.53
N TYR A 53 -1.55 -8.40 -8.48
CA TYR A 53 -0.96 -9.73 -8.52
C TYR A 53 -1.95 -10.74 -9.11
N THR A 54 -1.46 -11.64 -9.95
CA THR A 54 -2.30 -12.68 -10.57
C THR A 54 -2.51 -13.88 -9.63
N SER A 55 -3.25 -14.90 -10.05
CA SER A 55 -3.58 -16.05 -9.19
C SER A 55 -2.39 -16.98 -8.90
N GLY A 56 -1.26 -16.86 -9.62
CA GLY A 56 -0.11 -17.75 -9.45
C GLY A 56 -0.35 -19.21 -9.85
N SER A 57 -1.36 -19.50 -10.68
CA SER A 57 -1.64 -20.90 -11.07
C SER A 57 -0.52 -21.55 -11.89
N THR A 58 0.37 -20.75 -12.50
CA THR A 58 1.51 -21.20 -13.32
C THR A 58 2.86 -20.86 -12.71
N GLY A 59 2.93 -20.55 -11.42
CA GLY A 59 4.16 -20.15 -10.74
C GLY A 59 3.88 -19.06 -9.69
N ASN A 60 4.84 -18.15 -9.51
CA ASN A 60 4.60 -17.05 -8.59
C ASN A 60 3.59 -16.05 -9.19
N PRO A 61 2.62 -15.54 -8.41
CA PRO A 61 1.74 -14.42 -8.75
C PRO A 61 2.43 -13.18 -9.31
#